data_AF-A0AAD4VK30-F1
#
_entry.id   AF-A0AAD4VK30-F1
#
_cell.length_a   1.000
_cell.length_b   1.000
_cell.length_c   1.000
_cell.angle_alpha   90.00
_cell.angle_beta   90.00
_cell.angle_gamma   90.00
#
_symmetry.space_group_name_H-M   'P 1'
#
loop_
_entity.id
_entity.type
_entity.pdbx_description
1 polymer ?
#
loop_
_entity_poly.entity_id
_entity_poly.type
_entity_poly.pdbx_seq_one_letter_code
_entity_poly.pdbx_strand_id
1 'polypeptide(L)'
;MYAKCGKIKYSERIFENCSICGDVILWNSMITSYGIHGYGLQALGIYRRMKDEGFKPNETSFLSLLTACSHSGLVEEGIKLFHSMERDPDIALMEKHYAEIHQHLENLRVVVEASDYVPDTSGVLRDVDEPAKIVRRELIVRDANRFDHFVDGKCSCNDYW
;
A
#
# COMPACT_ATOMS: atom_id res chain seq x y z
N MET A 1 9.83 -5.82 -24.15
CA MET A 1 9.14 -5.68 -25.45
C MET A 1 8.16 -6.82 -25.70
N TYR A 2 8.60 -8.09 -25.73
CA TYR A 2 7.71 -9.25 -25.97
C TYR A 2 6.60 -9.43 -24.93
N ALA A 3 6.94 -9.25 -23.65
CA ALA A 3 6.00 -9.21 -22.55
C ALA A 3 4.84 -8.23 -22.75
N LYS A 4 5.13 -6.96 -23.08
CA LYS A 4 4.11 -5.92 -23.27
C LYS A 4 3.10 -6.23 -24.38
N CYS A 5 3.38 -7.21 -25.24
CA CYS A 5 2.50 -7.68 -26.31
C CYS A 5 1.75 -8.98 -25.96
N GLY A 6 1.66 -9.38 -24.69
CA GLY A 6 0.95 -10.59 -24.27
C GLY A 6 1.72 -11.90 -24.48
N LYS A 7 2.97 -11.83 -24.97
CA LYS A 7 3.78 -13.01 -25.32
C LYS A 7 4.74 -13.41 -24.18
N ILE A 8 4.20 -13.63 -22.99
CA ILE A 8 5.02 -13.90 -21.80
C ILE A 8 5.88 -15.17 -21.94
N LYS A 9 5.35 -16.21 -22.58
CA LYS A 9 6.08 -17.47 -22.87
C LYS A 9 7.33 -17.27 -23.73
N TYR A 10 7.33 -16.30 -24.62
CA TYR A 10 8.52 -15.98 -25.42
C TYR A 10 9.54 -15.22 -24.59
N SER A 11 9.07 -14.32 -23.71
CA SER A 11 9.92 -13.65 -22.73
C SER A 11 10.58 -14.64 -21.77
N GLU A 12 9.86 -15.65 -21.29
CA GLU A 12 10.39 -16.75 -20.45
C GLU A 12 11.53 -17.49 -21.14
N ARG A 13 11.33 -17.92 -22.39
CA ARG A 13 12.38 -18.65 -23.14
C ARG A 13 13.65 -17.82 -23.33
N ILE A 14 13.50 -16.54 -23.66
CA ILE A 14 14.65 -15.64 -23.81
C ILE A 14 15.33 -15.44 -22.45
N PHE A 15 14.54 -15.29 -21.40
CA PHE A 15 15.04 -15.14 -20.04
C PHE A 15 15.84 -16.37 -19.60
N GLU A 16 15.34 -17.59 -19.80
CA GLU A 16 16.05 -18.83 -19.47
C GLU A 16 17.38 -18.96 -20.21
N ASN A 17 17.43 -18.53 -21.48
CA ASN A 17 18.66 -18.56 -22.27
C ASN A 17 19.67 -17.47 -21.87
N CYS A 18 19.23 -16.40 -21.22
CA CYS A 18 20.06 -15.25 -20.87
C CYS A 18 20.26 -15.06 -19.35
N SER A 19 19.58 -15.82 -18.48
CA SER A 19 19.59 -15.59 -17.04
C SER A 19 20.98 -15.79 -16.43
N ILE A 20 21.79 -16.68 -17.02
CA ILE A 20 23.14 -17.03 -16.56
C ILE A 20 24.12 -15.84 -16.69
N CYS A 21 23.86 -14.89 -17.59
CA CYS A 21 24.69 -13.70 -17.80
C CYS A 21 23.93 -12.37 -17.62
N GLY A 22 22.70 -12.44 -17.10
CA GLY A 22 21.78 -11.31 -17.04
C GLY A 22 22.06 -10.39 -15.86
N ASP A 23 21.96 -9.08 -16.08
CA ASP A 23 21.98 -8.07 -15.02
C ASP A 23 20.59 -7.90 -14.38
N VAL A 24 20.49 -7.21 -13.23
CA VAL A 24 19.28 -6.85 -12.49
C VAL A 24 18.17 -6.29 -13.39
N ILE A 25 18.53 -5.59 -14.47
CA ILE A 25 17.60 -5.05 -15.47
C ILE A 25 16.77 -6.16 -16.14
N LEU A 26 17.37 -7.32 -16.43
CA LEU A 26 16.70 -8.44 -17.07
C LEU A 26 15.66 -9.07 -16.12
N TRP A 27 16.04 -9.24 -14.85
CA TRP A 27 15.16 -9.71 -13.78
C TRP A 27 13.96 -8.78 -13.60
N ASN A 28 14.21 -7.47 -13.49
CA ASN A 28 13.17 -6.46 -13.36
C ASN A 28 12.21 -6.45 -14.54
N SER A 29 12.74 -6.66 -15.74
CA SER A 29 11.92 -6.76 -16.95
C SER A 29 10.97 -7.96 -16.89
N MET A 30 11.42 -9.10 -16.38
CA MET A 30 10.57 -10.28 -16.19
C MET A 30 9.55 -10.08 -15.07
N ILE A 31 9.95 -9.55 -13.92
CA ILE A 31 9.04 -9.24 -12.81
C ILE A 31 7.91 -8.30 -13.28
N THR A 32 8.29 -7.20 -13.94
CA THR A 32 7.33 -6.24 -14.51
C THR A 32 6.40 -6.93 -15.52
N SER A 33 6.93 -7.84 -16.33
CA SER A 33 6.12 -8.56 -17.30
C SER A 33 5.03 -9.39 -16.64
N TYR A 34 5.35 -10.15 -15.59
CA TYR A 34 4.36 -10.92 -14.86
C TYR A 34 3.36 -10.01 -14.15
N GLY A 35 3.82 -8.89 -13.57
CA GLY A 35 2.95 -7.91 -12.90
C GLY A 35 1.90 -7.26 -13.80
N ILE A 36 2.26 -6.92 -15.04
CA ILE A 36 1.31 -6.35 -16.02
C ILE A 36 0.21 -7.34 -16.39
N HIS A 37 0.48 -8.65 -16.34
CA HIS A 37 -0.48 -9.70 -16.71
C HIS A 37 -1.25 -10.29 -15.51
N GLY A 38 -1.11 -9.69 -14.32
CA GLY A 38 -1.77 -10.20 -13.10
C GLY A 38 -1.19 -11.52 -12.59
N TYR A 39 0.03 -11.86 -12.98
CA TYR A 39 0.73 -13.09 -12.57
C TYR A 39 1.65 -12.81 -11.37
N GLY A 40 1.10 -12.23 -10.30
CA GLY A 40 1.88 -11.79 -9.13
C GLY A 40 2.67 -12.91 -8.45
N LEU A 41 2.11 -14.13 -8.36
CA LEU A 41 2.81 -15.27 -7.78
C LEU A 41 4.06 -15.66 -8.60
N GLN A 42 3.96 -15.61 -9.93
CA GLN A 42 5.09 -15.86 -10.83
C GLN A 42 6.12 -14.74 -10.71
N ALA A 43 5.69 -13.49 -10.57
CA ALA A 43 6.59 -12.35 -10.32
C ALA A 43 7.41 -12.55 -9.03
N LEU A 44 6.76 -13.00 -7.94
CA LEU A 44 7.41 -13.35 -6.68
C LEU A 44 8.37 -14.54 -6.86
N GLY A 45 8.02 -15.52 -7.70
CA GLY A 45 8.90 -16.64 -8.04
C GLY A 45 10.19 -16.19 -8.71
N ILE A 46 10.10 -15.29 -9.70
CA ILE A 46 11.28 -14.68 -10.35
C ILE A 46 12.12 -13.90 -9.34
N TYR A 47 11.49 -13.13 -8.45
CA TYR A 47 12.21 -12.41 -7.39
C TYR A 47 12.97 -13.33 -6.43
N ARG A 48 12.37 -14.45 -6.02
CA ARG A 48 13.07 -15.42 -5.17
C ARG A 48 14.29 -15.98 -5.90
N ARG A 49 14.11 -16.39 -7.15
CA ARG A 49 15.19 -16.91 -7.98
C ARG A 49 16.30 -15.89 -8.21
N MET A 50 15.97 -14.61 -8.40
CA MET A 50 16.94 -13.51 -8.50
C MET A 50 17.87 -13.48 -7.28
N LYS A 51 17.30 -13.58 -6.07
CA LYS A 51 18.09 -13.61 -4.83
C LYS A 51 18.90 -14.88 -4.67
N ASP A 52 18.34 -16.03 -5.04
CA ASP A 52 19.03 -17.32 -4.95
C ASP A 52 20.24 -17.38 -5.89
N GLU A 53 20.17 -16.69 -7.03
CA GLU A 53 21.29 -16.50 -7.96
C GLU A 53 22.25 -15.38 -7.53
N GLY A 54 22.02 -14.74 -6.38
CA GLY A 54 22.92 -13.75 -5.78
C GLY A 54 22.73 -12.31 -6.29
N PHE A 55 21.71 -12.04 -7.10
CA PHE A 55 21.43 -10.68 -7.56
C PHE A 55 20.67 -9.88 -6.50
N LYS A 56 21.19 -8.70 -6.15
CA LYS A 56 20.54 -7.81 -5.19
C LYS A 56 19.36 -7.07 -5.85
N PRO A 57 18.13 -7.23 -5.34
CA PRO A 57 16.99 -6.45 -5.79
C PRO A 57 17.24 -4.96 -5.50
N ASN A 58 16.90 -4.12 -6.48
CA ASN A 58 16.97 -2.68 -6.36
C ASN A 58 15.56 -2.06 -6.24
N GLU A 59 15.53 -0.75 -6.11
CA GLU A 59 14.30 0.03 -6.04
C GLU A 59 13.26 -0.33 -7.12
N THR A 60 13.69 -0.37 -8.39
CA THR A 60 12.83 -0.74 -9.52
C THR A 60 12.30 -2.17 -9.40
N SER A 61 13.06 -3.08 -8.79
CA SER A 61 12.62 -4.46 -8.52
C SER A 61 11.43 -4.45 -7.57
N PHE A 62 11.53 -3.70 -6.47
CA PHE A 62 10.49 -3.61 -5.45
C PHE A 62 9.24 -2.92 -5.98
N LEU A 63 9.38 -1.80 -6.70
CA LEU A 63 8.24 -1.17 -7.35
C LEU A 63 7.50 -2.15 -8.26
N SER A 64 8.23 -2.89 -9.10
CA SER A 64 7.63 -3.86 -10.02
C SER A 64 6.90 -4.99 -9.29
N LEU A 65 7.43 -5.44 -8.14
CA LEU A 65 6.81 -6.48 -7.31
C LEU A 65 5.56 -5.98 -6.58
N LEU A 66 5.61 -4.77 -6.03
CA LEU A 66 4.47 -4.15 -5.36
C LEU A 66 3.33 -3.97 -6.35
N THR A 67 3.57 -3.40 -7.53
CA THR A 67 2.56 -3.29 -8.59
C THR A 67 2.01 -4.68 -8.98
N ALA A 68 2.86 -5.70 -9.10
CA ALA A 68 2.42 -7.06 -9.41
C ALA A 68 1.50 -7.64 -8.32
N CYS A 69 1.83 -7.39 -7.05
CA CYS A 69 1.01 -7.81 -5.92
C CYS A 69 -0.31 -7.04 -5.87
N SER A 70 -0.30 -5.73 -6.15
CA SER A 70 -1.48 -4.86 -6.20
C SER A 70 -2.48 -5.39 -7.22
N HIS A 71 -2.01 -5.66 -8.45
CA HIS A 71 -2.86 -6.17 -9.53
C HIS A 71 -3.39 -7.59 -9.27
N SER A 72 -2.66 -8.39 -8.50
CA SER A 72 -3.02 -9.80 -8.24
C SER A 72 -3.76 -9.99 -6.91
N GLY A 73 -4.04 -8.91 -6.17
CA GLY A 73 -4.68 -8.98 -4.85
C GLY A 73 -3.81 -9.65 -3.76
N LEU A 74 -2.49 -9.76 -3.97
CA LEU A 74 -1.57 -10.40 -3.03
C LEU A 74 -1.11 -9.43 -1.94
N VAL A 75 -2.07 -8.94 -1.14
CA VAL A 75 -1.81 -7.84 -0.20
C VAL A 75 -0.79 -8.21 0.89
N GLU A 76 -0.92 -9.39 1.47
CA GLU A 76 0.03 -9.83 2.51
C GLU A 76 1.48 -9.91 2.00
N GLU A 77 1.67 -10.39 0.77
CA GLU A 77 3.00 -10.48 0.16
C GLU A 77 3.53 -9.08 -0.19
N GLY A 78 2.67 -8.18 -0.67
CA GLY A 78 3.02 -6.77 -0.90
C GLY A 78 3.51 -6.06 0.36
N ILE A 79 2.82 -6.25 1.50
CA ILE A 79 3.22 -5.66 2.80
C ILE A 79 4.56 -6.24 3.27
N LYS A 80 4.77 -7.56 3.15
CA LYS A 80 6.04 -8.20 3.51
C LYS A 80 7.19 -7.63 2.67
N LEU A 81 6.97 -7.45 1.37
CA LEU A 81 7.97 -6.84 0.47
C LEU A 81 8.30 -5.41 0.88
N PHE A 82 7.30 -4.60 1.18
CA PHE A 82 7.50 -3.21 1.60
C PHE A 82 8.35 -3.11 2.87
N HIS A 83 8.03 -3.91 3.90
CA HIS A 83 8.85 -3.95 5.10
C HIS A 83 10.25 -4.49 4.86
N SER A 84 10.44 -5.42 3.92
CA SER A 84 11.78 -5.90 3.56
C SER A 84 12.61 -4.81 2.88
N MET A 85 11.98 -3.96 2.08
CA MET A 85 12.60 -2.80 1.42
C MET A 85 12.95 -1.71 2.44
N GLU A 86 12.04 -1.38 3.35
CA GLU A 86 12.23 -0.36 4.40
C GLU A 86 13.43 -0.67 5.32
N ARG A 87 13.73 -1.96 5.51
CA ARG A 87 14.88 -2.42 6.32
C ARG A 87 16.20 -2.39 5.57
N ASP A 88 16.21 -2.28 4.23
CA ASP A 88 17.43 -2.25 3.44
C ASP A 88 17.89 -0.80 3.26
N PRO A 89 19.01 -0.38 3.89
CA PRO A 89 19.48 1.01 3.83
C PRO A 89 19.97 1.41 2.44
N ASP A 90 20.23 0.44 1.54
CA ASP A 90 20.68 0.72 0.19
C ASP A 90 19.52 1.03 -0.77
N ILE A 91 18.27 0.91 -0.31
CA ILE A 91 17.09 1.13 -1.15
C ILE A 91 16.42 2.44 -0.77
N ALA A 92 16.39 3.37 -1.71
CA ALA A 92 15.66 4.62 -1.56
C ALA A 92 14.15 4.36 -1.61
N LEU A 93 13.44 4.78 -0.56
CA LEU A 93 11.98 4.78 -0.55
C LEU A 93 11.46 5.97 -1.38
N MET A 94 11.12 5.74 -2.64
CA MET A 94 10.39 6.72 -3.46
C MET A 94 8.90 6.81 -3.12
N GLU A 95 8.30 7.97 -3.45
CA GLU A 95 6.85 8.26 -3.39
C GLU A 95 6.00 7.17 -4.06
N LYS A 96 6.49 6.59 -5.16
CA LYS A 96 5.80 5.53 -5.91
C LYS A 96 5.56 4.27 -5.09
N HIS A 97 6.43 3.92 -4.14
CA HIS A 97 6.21 2.74 -3.29
C HIS A 97 5.05 2.96 -2.31
N TYR A 98 4.92 4.17 -1.77
CA TYR A 98 3.81 4.52 -0.90
C TYR A 98 2.47 4.53 -1.65
N ALA A 99 2.47 4.95 -2.91
CA ALA A 99 1.29 4.87 -3.77
C ALA A 99 0.80 3.43 -3.95
N GLU A 100 1.71 2.47 -4.16
CA GLU A 100 1.37 1.05 -4.24
C GLU A 100 0.82 0.51 -2.91
N ILE A 101 1.37 0.93 -1.77
CA ILE A 101 0.84 0.55 -0.46
C ILE A 101 -0.55 1.10 -0.22
N HIS A 102 -0.80 2.34 -0.62
CA HIS A 102 -2.15 2.90 -0.57
C HIS A 102 -3.14 2.08 -1.42
N GLN A 103 -2.72 1.65 -2.62
CA GLN A 103 -3.54 0.78 -3.47
C GLN A 103 -3.81 -0.58 -2.81
N HIS A 104 -2.82 -1.16 -2.11
CA HIS A 104 -3.01 -2.39 -1.33
C HIS A 104 -4.03 -2.24 -0.20
N LEU A 105 -4.00 -1.11 0.53
CA LEU A 105 -4.96 -0.82 1.59
C LEU A 105 -6.38 -0.66 1.03
N GLU A 106 -6.53 0.00 -0.11
CA GLU A 106 -7.82 0.12 -0.78
C GLU A 106 -8.34 -1.25 -1.25
N ASN A 107 -7.46 -2.10 -1.79
CA ASN A 107 -7.83 -3.46 -2.18
C ASN A 107 -8.30 -4.28 -0.97
N LEU A 108 -7.64 -4.16 0.19
CA LEU A 108 -8.10 -4.80 1.43
C LEU A 108 -9.46 -4.28 1.86
N ARG A 109 -9.67 -2.96 1.82
CA ARG A 109 -10.94 -2.35 2.19
C ARG A 109 -12.09 -2.91 1.35
N VAL A 110 -11.90 -3.00 0.02
CA VAL A 110 -12.89 -3.59 -0.89
C VAL A 110 -13.17 -5.05 -0.54
N VAL A 111 -12.14 -5.85 -0.20
CA VAL A 111 -12.32 -7.26 0.21
C VAL A 111 -13.10 -7.37 1.52
N VAL A 112 -12.84 -6.49 2.50
CA VAL A 112 -13.54 -6.46 3.79
C VAL A 112 -15.00 -6.03 3.59
N GLU A 113 -15.25 -4.98 2.81
CA GLU A 113 -16.60 -4.52 2.47
C GLU A 113 -17.39 -5.61 1.72
N ALA A 114 -16.74 -6.33 0.79
CA ALA A 114 -17.37 -7.43 0.05
C ALA A 114 -17.67 -8.67 0.92
N SER A 115 -17.03 -8.80 2.07
CA SER A 115 -17.23 -9.92 2.99
C SER A 115 -18.42 -9.75 3.95
N ASP A 116 -19.19 -8.66 3.81
CA ASP A 116 -20.22 -8.21 4.77
C ASP A 116 -19.67 -8.14 6.22
N TYR A 117 -18.36 -7.92 6.35
CA TYR A 117 -17.71 -7.81 7.65
C TYR A 117 -18.10 -6.48 8.28
N VAL A 118 -19.06 -6.54 9.20
CA VAL A 118 -19.36 -5.46 10.11
C VAL A 118 -18.38 -5.58 11.29
N PRO A 119 -17.35 -4.71 11.39
CA PRO A 119 -16.50 -4.73 12.57
C PRO A 119 -17.38 -4.50 13.81
N ASP A 120 -17.21 -5.35 14.82
CA ASP A 120 -17.81 -5.12 16.13
C ASP A 120 -17.12 -3.90 16.77
N THR A 121 -17.67 -2.72 16.49
CA THR A 121 -17.19 -1.45 17.03
C THR A 121 -17.59 -1.28 18.49
N SER A 122 -18.32 -2.22 19.10
CA SER A 122 -18.73 -2.13 20.51
C SER A 122 -17.55 -2.14 21.50
N GLY A 123 -16.37 -2.57 21.06
CA GLY A 123 -15.12 -2.51 21.82
C GLY A 123 -14.26 -1.27 21.54
N VAL A 124 -14.27 -0.75 20.31
CA VAL A 124 -13.46 0.44 19.92
C VAL A 124 -14.17 1.75 20.28
N LEU A 125 -15.51 1.74 20.30
CA LEU A 125 -16.31 2.87 20.76
C LEU A 125 -16.25 3.07 22.28
N ARG A 126 -15.77 2.12 23.08
CA ARG A 126 -15.62 2.35 24.53
C ARG A 126 -14.60 3.44 24.88
N ASP A 127 -13.65 3.73 23.99
CA ASP A 127 -12.70 4.83 24.18
C ASP A 127 -13.10 6.11 23.43
N VAL A 128 -14.16 6.07 22.60
CA VAL A 128 -14.68 7.24 21.87
C VAL A 128 -16.02 7.72 22.45
N ASP A 129 -16.71 6.91 23.26
CA ASP A 129 -17.87 7.29 24.09
C ASP A 129 -17.49 8.12 25.32
N GLU A 130 -16.49 8.99 25.19
CA GLU A 130 -16.42 10.19 26.02
C GLU A 130 -16.63 11.49 25.21
N PRO A 131 -17.81 11.69 24.59
CA PRO A 131 -18.31 13.06 24.44
C PRO A 131 -18.33 13.76 25.82
N ALA A 132 -18.40 13.01 26.92
CA ALA A 132 -18.33 13.51 28.30
C ALA A 132 -16.97 14.11 28.73
N LYS A 133 -15.82 13.79 28.11
CA LYS A 133 -14.53 14.42 28.49
C LYS A 133 -14.21 15.70 27.72
N ILE A 134 -14.73 15.86 26.51
CA ILE A 134 -14.62 17.13 25.78
C ILE A 134 -15.49 18.22 26.43
N VAL A 135 -16.59 17.81 27.07
CA VAL A 135 -17.62 18.67 27.68
C VAL A 135 -17.09 19.57 28.82
N ARG A 136 -15.94 19.29 29.44
CA ARG A 136 -15.42 20.09 30.56
C ARG A 136 -14.37 21.14 30.21
N ARG A 137 -14.11 21.42 28.94
CA ARG A 137 -13.20 22.48 28.52
C ARG A 137 -13.99 23.61 27.87
N GLU A 138 -13.77 24.82 28.36
CA GLU A 138 -14.23 26.04 27.71
C GLU A 138 -13.56 26.14 26.33
N LEU A 139 -14.36 26.05 25.28
CA LEU A 139 -13.92 26.25 23.90
C LEU A 139 -14.22 27.68 23.50
N ILE A 140 -13.22 28.42 23.03
CA ILE A 140 -13.38 29.79 22.53
C ILE A 140 -13.28 29.75 21.01
N VAL A 141 -14.39 29.99 20.33
CA VAL A 141 -14.49 30.07 18.87
C VAL A 141 -14.55 31.55 18.48
N ARG A 142 -13.82 31.96 17.44
CA ARG A 142 -13.83 33.35 16.97
C ARG A 142 -14.53 33.42 15.62
N ASP A 143 -15.58 34.23 15.53
CA ASP A 143 -16.17 34.67 14.27
C ASP A 143 -15.68 36.09 13.90
N ALA A 144 -16.07 36.60 12.72
CA ALA A 144 -15.64 37.87 12.14
C ALA A 144 -15.81 39.07 13.09
N ASN A 145 -16.79 39.03 14.00
CA ASN A 145 -17.14 40.15 14.88
C ASN A 145 -17.10 39.84 16.40
N ARG A 146 -16.91 38.59 16.85
CA ARG A 146 -16.96 38.23 18.28
C ARG A 146 -16.26 36.90 18.61
N PHE A 147 -15.94 36.72 19.90
CA PHE A 147 -15.59 35.43 20.49
C PHE A 147 -16.82 34.77 21.13
N ASP A 148 -17.06 33.52 20.77
CA ASP A 148 -18.10 32.65 21.31
C ASP A 148 -17.50 31.64 22.27
N HIS A 149 -18.07 31.56 23.46
CA HIS A 149 -17.64 30.63 24.50
C HIS A 149 -18.57 29.44 24.51
N PHE A 150 -18.01 28.24 24.36
CA PHE A 150 -18.73 26.98 24.44
C PHE A 150 -18.36 26.27 25.73
N VAL A 151 -19.35 26.08 26.60
CA VAL A 151 -19.23 25.35 27.86
C VAL A 151 -20.34 24.31 27.90
N ASP A 152 -20.00 23.05 28.19
CA ASP A 152 -20.94 21.93 28.24
C ASP A 152 -21.83 21.80 26.98
N GLY A 153 -21.27 22.11 25.80
CA GLY A 153 -21.99 22.04 24.53
C GLY A 153 -22.99 23.18 24.28
N LYS A 154 -23.00 24.22 25.11
CA LYS A 154 -23.82 25.43 24.92
C LYS A 154 -22.94 26.62 24.54
N CYS A 155 -23.30 27.30 23.46
CA CYS A 155 -22.72 28.59 23.12
C CYS A 155 -23.20 29.68 24.09
N SER A 156 -22.34 30.63 24.45
CA SER A 156 -22.72 31.88 25.13
C SER A 156 -23.75 32.72 24.35
N CYS A 157 -23.93 32.41 23.05
CA CYS A 157 -24.89 33.01 22.14
C CYS A 157 -26.28 32.31 22.15
N ASN A 158 -26.45 31.22 22.90
CA ASN A 158 -27.69 30.45 23.01
C ASN A 158 -28.25 29.99 21.65
N ASP A 159 -27.37 29.57 20.75
CA ASP A 159 -27.63 29.05 19.39
C ASP A 159 -28.34 30.03 18.43
N TYR A 160 -28.25 31.34 18.68
CA TYR A 160 -28.61 32.35 17.70
C TYR A 160 -27.43 32.60 16.76
N TRP A 161 -27.51 32.02 15.56
CA TRP A 161 -26.63 32.28 14.41
C TRP A 161 -27.15 33.47 13.60
#